data_AF-A0A2M6P115-F1
#
_entry.id   AF-A0A2M6P115-F1
#
_cell.length_a   1.000
_cell.length_b   1.000
_cell.length_c   1.000
_cell.angle_alpha   90.00
_cell.angle_beta   90.00
_cell.angle_gamma   90.00
#
_symmetry.space_group_name_H-M   'P 1'
#
loop_
_entity.id
_entity.type
_entity.pdbx_description
1 polymer ?
#
loop_
_entity_poly.entity_id
_entity_poly.type
_entity_poly.pdbx_seq_one_letter_code
_entity_poly.pdbx_strand_id
1 'polypeptide(L)'
;MPKRTFQPRNRRRAKKHGFRSRMTTTQGRAVLKRRRDRGRDHLTVNDQLSGKQRRKTLRGKGRVKITQKYHSRRKVKKAAKMAAKTS
;
A
#
# COMPACT_ATOMS: atom_id res chain seq x y z
N MET A 1 -12.41 30.36 -31.21
CA MET A 1 -11.51 29.18 -31.24
C MET A 1 -12.32 27.90 -31.05
N PRO A 2 -12.03 26.81 -31.77
CA PRO A 2 -12.77 25.55 -31.66
C PRO A 2 -12.50 24.83 -30.32
N LYS A 3 -13.50 24.09 -29.84
CA LYS A 3 -13.41 23.32 -28.59
C LYS A 3 -12.39 22.19 -28.70
N ARG A 4 -11.54 22.04 -27.67
CA ARG A 4 -10.53 20.97 -27.63
C ARG A 4 -11.15 19.61 -27.32
N THR A 5 -10.50 18.53 -27.78
CA THR A 5 -11.00 17.15 -27.64
C THR A 5 -10.98 16.66 -26.19
N PHE A 6 -9.96 17.05 -25.43
CA PHE A 6 -9.89 16.74 -24.02
C PHE A 6 -10.71 17.76 -23.22
N GLN A 7 -11.82 17.27 -22.68
CA GLN A 7 -12.67 17.99 -21.74
C GLN A 7 -12.62 17.24 -20.40
N PRO A 8 -11.84 17.72 -19.40
CA PRO A 8 -11.59 16.96 -18.18
C PRO A 8 -12.87 16.77 -17.37
N ARG A 9 -13.21 15.52 -17.08
CA ARG A 9 -14.33 15.17 -16.19
C ARG A 9 -13.98 13.97 -15.33
N ASN A 10 -13.81 14.20 -14.03
CA ASN A 10 -13.36 13.20 -13.06
C ASN A 10 -14.25 11.95 -13.03
N ARG A 11 -15.58 12.13 -13.00
CA ARG A 11 -16.54 11.01 -13.02
C ARG A 11 -16.39 10.13 -14.25
N ARG A 12 -16.24 10.72 -15.44
CA ARG A 12 -16.08 9.99 -16.70
C ARG A 12 -14.74 9.26 -16.74
N ARG A 13 -13.67 9.91 -16.29
CA ARG A 13 -12.32 9.31 -16.20
C ARG A 13 -12.30 8.09 -15.28
N ALA A 14 -12.86 8.21 -14.07
CA ALA A 14 -12.91 7.11 -13.11
C ALA A 14 -13.80 5.95 -13.59
N LYS A 15 -14.97 6.23 -14.18
CA LYS A 15 -15.86 5.19 -14.71
C LYS A 15 -15.25 4.43 -15.89
N LYS A 16 -14.60 5.11 -16.84
CA LYS A 16 -14.06 4.47 -18.05
C LYS A 16 -12.68 3.84 -17.86
N HIS A 17 -11.85 4.39 -16.97
CA HIS A 17 -10.44 4.00 -16.87
C HIS A 17 -10.01 3.57 -15.47
N GLY A 18 -10.92 3.59 -14.50
CA GLY A 18 -10.66 3.16 -13.12
C GLY A 18 -10.49 1.65 -12.98
N PHE A 19 -9.95 1.25 -11.84
CA PHE A 19 -9.65 -0.15 -11.51
C PHE A 19 -10.87 -1.07 -11.63
N ARG A 20 -12.02 -0.65 -11.08
CA ARG A 20 -13.26 -1.44 -11.15
C ARG A 20 -13.68 -1.75 -12.58
N SER A 21 -13.66 -0.76 -13.46
CA SER A 21 -13.99 -0.93 -14.89
C SER A 21 -13.02 -1.87 -15.61
N ARG A 22 -11.73 -1.83 -15.25
CA ARG A 22 -10.74 -2.80 -15.77
C ARG A 22 -10.99 -4.21 -15.25
N MET A 23 -11.46 -4.39 -14.03
CA MET A 23 -11.71 -5.73 -13.47
C MET A 23 -12.97 -6.39 -14.04
N THR A 24 -13.96 -5.61 -14.49
CA THR A 24 -15.23 -6.14 -15.02
C THR A 24 -15.02 -7.05 -16.24
N THR A 25 -14.19 -6.64 -17.20
CA THR A 25 -14.00 -7.38 -18.46
C THR A 25 -12.75 -8.25 -18.45
N THR A 26 -12.77 -9.36 -19.20
CA THR A 26 -11.61 -10.24 -19.39
C THR A 26 -10.41 -9.48 -19.95
N GLN A 27 -10.63 -8.66 -20.99
CA GLN A 27 -9.60 -7.83 -21.60
C GLN A 27 -9.04 -6.78 -20.61
N GLY A 28 -9.90 -6.18 -19.79
CA GLY A 28 -9.47 -5.23 -18.77
C GLY A 28 -8.57 -5.88 -17.70
N ARG A 29 -8.87 -7.12 -17.30
CA ARG A 29 -8.01 -7.90 -16.39
C ARG A 29 -6.65 -8.21 -17.03
N ALA A 30 -6.61 -8.54 -18.32
CA ALA A 30 -5.37 -8.75 -19.06
C ALA A 30 -4.50 -7.47 -19.13
N VAL A 31 -5.12 -6.29 -19.29
CA VAL A 31 -4.41 -5.00 -19.20
C VAL A 31 -3.77 -4.83 -17.82
N LEU A 32 -4.49 -5.11 -16.73
CA LEU A 32 -3.94 -5.01 -15.38
C LEU A 32 -2.78 -6.00 -15.16
N LYS A 33 -2.90 -7.24 -15.65
CA LYS A 33 -1.82 -8.24 -15.60
C LYS A 33 -0.57 -7.70 -16.27
N ARG A 34 -0.66 -7.27 -17.53
CA ARG A 34 0.48 -6.70 -18.28
C ARG A 34 1.11 -5.48 -17.58
N ARG A 35 0.30 -4.65 -16.93
CA ARG A 35 0.79 -3.49 -16.17
C ARG A 35 1.55 -3.88 -14.90
N ARG A 36 1.12 -4.95 -14.22
CA ARG A 36 1.84 -5.54 -13.08
C ARG A 36 3.13 -6.20 -13.53
N ASP A 37 3.08 -7.00 -14.59
CA ASP A 37 4.25 -7.70 -15.14
C ASP A 37 5.35 -6.71 -15.56
N ARG A 38 4.98 -5.54 -16.08
CA ARG A 38 5.90 -4.44 -16.40
C ARG A 38 6.37 -3.64 -15.17
N GLY A 39 5.76 -3.81 -13.99
CA GLY A 39 6.12 -3.08 -12.78
C GLY A 39 5.71 -1.60 -12.77
N ARG A 40 4.57 -1.24 -13.38
CA ARG A 40 4.12 0.16 -13.38
C ARG A 40 3.74 0.62 -11.96
N ASP A 41 4.31 1.74 -11.52
CA ASP A 41 3.99 2.43 -10.25
C ASP A 41 2.49 2.64 -10.02
N HIS A 42 1.73 2.89 -11.09
CA HIS A 42 0.29 3.07 -11.04
C HIS A 42 -0.38 2.18 -12.08
N LEU A 43 -1.32 1.33 -11.65
CA LEU A 43 -2.05 0.43 -12.53
C LEU A 43 -3.22 1.13 -13.22
N THR A 44 -3.86 2.11 -12.57
CA THR A 44 -5.00 2.85 -13.14
C THR A 44 -5.03 4.32 -12.74
N VAL A 45 -6.00 5.06 -13.27
CA VAL A 45 -6.20 6.50 -13.05
C VAL A 45 -6.44 6.92 -11.59
N ASN A 46 -6.91 6.00 -10.74
CA ASN A 46 -7.21 6.25 -9.31
C ASN A 46 -6.09 5.75 -8.38
N ASP A 47 -5.06 5.12 -8.93
CA ASP A 47 -4.00 4.46 -8.16
C ASP A 47 -2.91 5.43 -7.68
N GLN A 48 -3.07 6.72 -7.95
CA GLN A 48 -2.13 7.78 -7.54
C GLN A 48 -2.00 7.94 -6.01
N LEU A 49 -2.89 7.31 -5.23
CA LEU A 49 -2.94 7.40 -3.77
C LEU A 49 -2.47 6.12 -3.06
N SER A 50 -2.14 5.05 -3.79
CA SER A 50 -1.68 3.81 -3.17
C SER A 50 -0.14 3.75 -3.16
N GLY A 51 0.47 3.91 -1.98
CA GLY A 51 1.87 3.55 -1.74
C GLY A 51 2.84 4.69 -1.39
N LYS A 52 2.76 5.88 -2.00
CA LYS A 52 3.74 6.97 -1.74
C LYS A 52 3.21 8.12 -0.87
N GLN A 53 1.91 8.44 -0.90
CA GLN A 53 1.31 9.50 -0.07
C GLN A 53 1.10 9.08 1.41
N ARG A 54 0.77 7.81 1.68
CA ARG A 54 0.66 7.30 3.07
C ARG A 54 2.01 7.13 3.79
N ARG A 55 3.14 7.14 3.05
CA ARG A 55 4.49 6.98 3.60
C ARG A 55 5.17 8.31 3.94
N LYS A 56 4.63 9.46 3.55
CA LYS A 56 5.19 10.79 3.92
C LYS A 56 4.54 11.42 5.14
N THR A 57 3.24 11.19 5.41
CA THR A 57 2.56 11.71 6.61
C THR A 57 2.70 10.84 7.86
N LEU A 58 3.23 9.61 7.72
CA LEU A 58 3.51 8.68 8.83
C LEU A 58 5.01 8.48 9.10
N ARG A 59 5.88 9.29 8.49
CA ARG A 59 7.35 9.21 8.65
C ARG A 59 7.94 10.46 9.30
N GLY A 60 7.14 11.17 10.10
CA GLY A 60 7.53 12.37 10.85
C GLY A 60 7.06 12.43 12.31
N LYS A 61 6.32 11.44 12.81
CA LYS A 61 5.99 11.32 14.24
C LYS A 61 6.32 9.90 14.71
N GLY A 62 7.31 9.82 15.59
CA GLY A 62 7.98 8.61 16.01
C GLY A 62 7.03 7.49 16.44
N ARG A 63 7.33 6.28 15.98
CA ARG A 63 6.86 5.04 16.62
C ARG A 63 7.87 3.90 16.42
N VAL A 64 9.15 4.19 16.62
CA VAL A 64 10.17 3.16 16.90
C VAL A 64 10.51 3.22 18.40
N LYS A 65 9.52 2.94 19.26
CA LYS A 65 9.74 2.64 20.69
C LYS A 65 8.73 1.61 21.22
N ILE A 66 8.31 0.64 20.41
CA ILE A 66 7.41 -0.44 20.87
C ILE A 66 8.02 -1.84 20.73
N THR A 67 9.08 -2.05 19.95
CA THR A 67 9.68 -3.41 19.83
C THR A 67 10.94 -3.63 20.67
N GLN A 68 11.59 -2.58 21.20
CA GLN A 68 12.76 -2.74 22.07
C GLN A 68 12.42 -3.06 23.53
N LYS A 69 11.20 -2.74 24.02
CA LYS A 69 10.81 -2.97 25.43
C LYS A 69 10.27 -4.38 25.73
N TYR A 70 9.79 -5.11 24.71
CA TYR A 70 9.27 -6.48 24.90
C TYR A 70 10.32 -7.58 24.73
N HIS A 71 11.42 -7.30 24.02
CA HIS A 71 12.53 -8.26 23.85
C HIS A 71 13.44 -8.35 25.09
N SER A 72 13.51 -7.31 25.93
CA SER A 72 14.27 -7.35 27.20
C SER A 72 13.50 -8.05 28.32
N ARG A 73 12.17 -7.93 28.40
CA ARG A 73 11.37 -8.58 29.46
C ARG A 73 11.21 -10.10 29.29
N ARG A 74 11.13 -10.60 28.04
CA ARG A 74 11.07 -12.06 27.77
C ARG A 74 12.38 -12.78 28.04
N LYS A 75 13.53 -12.14 27.77
CA LYS A 75 14.86 -12.70 28.10
C LYS A 75 15.06 -12.82 29.62
N VAL A 76 14.70 -11.77 30.38
CA VAL A 76 14.83 -11.77 31.85
C VAL A 76 13.89 -12.80 32.51
N LYS A 77 12.63 -12.91 32.07
CA LYS A 77 11.68 -13.92 32.61
C LYS A 77 12.05 -15.36 32.24
N LYS A 78 12.60 -15.61 31.04
CA LYS A 78 13.08 -16.95 30.64
C LYS A 78 14.33 -17.34 31.43
N ALA A 79 15.26 -16.41 31.65
CA ALA A 79 16.45 -16.65 32.48
C ALA A 79 16.09 -16.94 33.94
N ALA A 80 15.19 -16.15 34.56
CA ALA A 80 14.74 -16.38 35.94
C ALA A 80 14.04 -17.74 36.12
N LYS A 81 13.23 -18.16 35.13
CA LYS A 81 12.56 -19.48 35.15
C LYS A 81 13.53 -20.65 34.96
N MET A 82 14.65 -20.44 34.26
CA MET A 82 15.69 -21.45 34.08
C MET A 82 16.57 -21.58 35.33
N ALA A 83 16.88 -20.47 36.02
CA ALA A 83 17.67 -20.46 37.25
C ALA A 83 16.95 -21.11 38.44
N ALA A 84 15.62 -20.93 38.57
CA ALA A 84 14.80 -21.57 39.59
C ALA A 84 14.53 -23.06 39.36
N LYS A 85 15.00 -23.64 38.24
CA LYS A 85 14.87 -25.06 37.91
C LYS A 85 16.18 -25.83 38.13
N THR A 86 17.26 -25.12 38.45
CA THR A 86 18.62 -25.65 38.68
C THR A 86 19.05 -25.62 40.15
N SER A 87 18.12 -25.27 41.05
CA SER A 87 18.20 -25.43 42.50
C SER A 87 17.18 -26.47 42.93
#